data_AF-A0A0L7KL76-F1
#
_entry.id   AF-A0A0L7KL76-F1
#
_cell.length_a   1.000
_cell.length_b   1.000
_cell.length_c   1.000
_cell.angle_alpha   90.00
_cell.angle_beta   90.00
_cell.angle_gamma   90.00
#
_symmetry.space_group_name_H-M   'P 1'
#
loop_
_entity.id
_entity.type
_entity.pdbx_description
1 polymer ?
#
loop_
_entity_poly.entity_id
_entity_poly.type
_entity_poly.pdbx_seq_one_letter_code
_entity_poly.pdbx_strand_id
1 'polypeptide(L)'
;MSIPISGNGFYSISLLATLSMASLAMGCDMFGFSVIVTGATCEFNLDIAQTSLLLSMSFIGPIVMAYPWGYISDTQGRRKSLLISLWASFLVSSISAFSPNWMVMAVLKFISTS
;
A
#
# COMPACT_ATOMS: atom_id res chain seq x y z
N MET A 1 5.23 -26.60 16.18
CA MET A 1 6.44 -25.74 16.11
C MET A 1 6.33 -24.69 17.21
N SER A 2 6.75 -25.08 18.42
CA SER A 2 6.72 -24.25 19.62
C SER A 2 7.89 -23.27 19.60
N ILE A 3 7.66 -22.01 19.97
CA ILE A 3 8.72 -21.00 20.12
C ILE A 3 8.89 -20.69 21.62
N PRO A 4 9.68 -21.45 22.39
CA PRO A 4 10.11 -21.01 23.71
C PRO A 4 11.61 -20.71 23.65
N ILE A 5 11.99 -19.43 23.69
CA ILE A 5 13.15 -18.88 24.43
C ILE A 5 13.27 -17.37 24.17
N SER A 6 12.89 -16.58 25.17
CA SER A 6 13.38 -15.24 25.59
C SER A 6 13.97 -14.27 24.54
N GLY A 7 13.58 -13.00 24.42
CA GLY A 7 12.74 -12.18 25.28
C GLY A 7 12.84 -10.70 24.84
N ASN A 8 11.69 -10.04 24.68
CA ASN A 8 11.44 -8.61 24.93
C ASN A 8 9.98 -8.34 24.55
N GLY A 9 9.07 -8.21 25.52
CA GLY A 9 7.66 -7.90 25.26
C GLY A 9 7.47 -6.70 24.32
N PHE A 10 8.34 -5.69 24.44
CA PHE A 10 8.31 -4.50 23.59
C PHE A 10 8.57 -4.77 22.10
N TYR A 11 9.39 -5.76 21.71
CA TYR A 11 9.61 -6.08 20.29
C TYR A 11 8.35 -6.70 19.68
N SER A 12 7.72 -7.63 20.39
CA SER A 12 6.48 -8.26 19.92
C SER A 12 5.31 -7.29 19.89
N ILE A 13 5.22 -6.39 20.90
CA ILE A 13 4.22 -5.31 20.94
C ILE A 13 4.47 -4.29 19.83
N SER A 14 5.72 -3.88 19.58
CA SER A 14 6.07 -2.94 18.51
C SER A 14 5.78 -3.53 17.12
N LEU A 15 6.07 -4.82 16.93
CA LEU A 15 5.74 -5.54 15.71
C LEU A 15 4.21 -5.62 15.50
N LEU A 16 3.46 -5.91 16.56
CA LEU A 16 2.00 -5.94 16.50
C LEU A 16 1.43 -4.55 16.19
N ALA A 17 1.94 -3.51 16.85
CA ALA A 17 1.51 -2.13 16.66
C ALA A 17 1.79 -1.62 15.24
N THR A 18 2.96 -1.93 14.68
CA THR A 18 3.30 -1.58 13.29
C THR A 18 2.42 -2.32 12.28
N LEU A 19 2.12 -3.60 12.52
CA LEU A 19 1.18 -4.36 11.69
C LEU A 19 -0.24 -3.79 11.76
N SER A 20 -0.73 -3.44 12.96
CA SER A 20 -2.02 -2.79 13.14
C SER A 20 -2.09 -1.43 12.45
N MET A 21 -1.06 -0.59 12.60
CA MET A 21 -0.97 0.70 11.91
C MET A 21 -0.94 0.52 10.39
N ALA A 22 -0.20 -0.45 9.87
CA ALA A 22 -0.16 -0.74 8.43
C ALA A 22 -1.55 -1.16 7.91
N SER A 23 -2.27 -2.02 8.65
CA SER A 23 -3.63 -2.43 8.25
C SER A 23 -4.63 -1.26 8.25
N LEU A 24 -4.52 -0.35 9.22
CA LEU A 24 -5.33 0.88 9.25
C LEU A 24 -4.98 1.81 8.10
N ALA A 25 -3.68 1.99 7.82
CA ALA A 25 -3.21 2.81 6.70
C ALA A 25 -3.73 2.28 5.36
N MET A 26 -3.69 0.96 5.12
CA MET A 26 -4.28 0.35 3.92
C MET A 26 -5.78 0.62 3.80
N GLY A 27 -6.52 0.53 4.91
CA GLY A 27 -7.94 0.87 4.95
C GLY A 27 -8.18 2.33 4.56
N CYS A 28 -7.45 3.26 5.17
CA CYS A 28 -7.52 4.69 4.83
C CYS A 28 -7.18 4.96 3.37
N ASP A 29 -6.19 4.26 2.80
CA ASP A 29 -5.78 4.46 1.42
C ASP A 29 -6.85 3.97 0.42
N MET A 30 -7.47 2.80 0.69
CA MET A 30 -8.59 2.28 -0.10
C MET A 30 -9.77 3.25 -0.12
N PHE A 31 -10.20 3.74 1.04
CA PHE A 31 -11.31 4.69 1.12
C PHE A 31 -10.94 6.05 0.51
N GLY A 32 -9.73 6.54 0.79
CA GLY A 32 -9.21 7.79 0.22
C GLY A 32 -9.15 7.74 -1.30
N PHE A 33 -8.76 6.60 -1.88
CA PHE A 33 -8.74 6.44 -3.33
C PHE A 33 -10.12 6.52 -3.96
N SER A 34 -11.14 5.94 -3.35
CA SER A 34 -12.52 6.03 -3.85
C SER A 34 -12.99 7.49 -3.97
N VAL A 35 -12.63 8.32 -2.98
CA VAL A 35 -12.93 9.75 -2.99
C VAL A 35 -12.13 10.48 -4.09
N ILE A 36 -10.84 10.18 -4.22
CA ILE A 36 -9.96 10.79 -5.24
C ILE A 36 -10.48 10.45 -6.65
N VAL A 37 -10.80 9.19 -6.91
CA VAL A 37 -11.36 8.74 -8.20
C VAL A 37 -12.66 9.48 -8.52
N THR A 38 -13.54 9.66 -7.53
CA THR A 38 -14.81 10.38 -7.70
C THR A 38 -14.60 11.86 -8.03
N GLY A 39 -13.57 12.51 -7.48
CA GLY A 39 -13.19 13.88 -7.88
C GLY A 39 -12.58 13.93 -9.29
N ALA A 40 -11.74 12.96 -9.62
CA ALA A 40 -11.02 12.88 -10.89
C ALA A 40 -11.94 12.57 -12.10
N THR A 41 -13.12 11.96 -11.90
CA THR A 41 -14.08 11.73 -12.99
C THR A 41 -14.56 13.03 -13.63
N CYS A 42 -14.70 14.10 -12.83
CA CYS A 42 -15.13 15.41 -13.30
C CYS A 42 -14.01 16.15 -14.04
N GLU A 43 -12.76 16.05 -13.56
CA GLU A 43 -11.61 16.74 -14.17
C GLU A 43 -11.15 16.09 -15.47
N PHE A 44 -11.13 14.75 -15.54
CA PHE A 44 -10.64 14.03 -16.72
C PHE A 44 -11.75 13.49 -17.64
N ASN A 45 -13.03 13.74 -17.31
CA ASN A 45 -14.20 13.27 -18.05
C ASN A 45 -14.16 11.75 -18.33
N LEU A 46 -13.87 10.97 -17.28
CA LEU A 46 -13.73 9.51 -17.41
C LEU A 46 -15.06 8.82 -17.66
N ASP A 47 -15.02 7.79 -18.50
CA ASP A 47 -16.15 6.89 -18.68
C ASP A 47 -16.39 6.04 -17.42
N ILE A 48 -17.63 5.58 -17.24
CA ILE A 48 -18.04 4.75 -16.09
C ILE A 48 -17.22 3.45 -16.06
N ALA A 49 -16.96 2.84 -17.22
CA ALA A 49 -16.16 1.62 -17.31
C ALA A 49 -14.71 1.85 -16.84
N GLN A 50 -14.13 3.00 -17.18
CA GLN A 50 -12.76 3.35 -16.79
C GLN A 50 -12.67 3.56 -15.27
N THR A 51 -13.64 4.28 -14.70
CA THR A 51 -13.72 4.52 -13.25
C THR A 51 -13.79 3.21 -12.46
N SER A 52 -14.58 2.23 -12.93
CA SER A 52 -14.66 0.91 -12.31
C SER A 52 -13.36 0.11 -12.42
N LEU A 53 -12.64 0.23 -13.54
CA LEU A 53 -11.31 -0.37 -13.70
C LEU A 53 -10.30 0.23 -12.73
N LEU A 54 -10.27 1.55 -12.57
CA LEU A 54 -9.42 2.24 -11.61
C LEU A 54 -9.67 1.77 -10.18
N LEU A 55 -10.94 1.71 -9.75
CA LEU A 55 -11.30 1.23 -8.41
C LEU A 55 -10.87 -0.23 -8.20
N SER A 56 -11.07 -1.07 -9.22
CA SER A 56 -10.70 -2.49 -9.19
C SER A 56 -9.18 -2.70 -9.10
N MET A 57 -8.40 -1.84 -9.77
CA MET A 57 -6.93 -1.84 -9.70
C MET A 57 -6.42 -1.63 -8.26
N SER A 58 -7.08 -0.80 -7.45
CA SER A 58 -6.70 -0.61 -6.05
C SER A 58 -6.97 -1.81 -5.14
N PHE A 59 -7.84 -2.73 -5.53
CA PHE A 59 -8.02 -4.00 -4.82
C PHE A 59 -7.01 -5.07 -5.26
N ILE A 60 -6.67 -5.10 -6.55
CA ILE A 60 -5.72 -6.07 -7.11
C ILE A 60 -4.27 -5.75 -6.73
N GLY A 61 -3.90 -4.46 -6.67
CA GLY A 61 -2.56 -4.02 -6.31
C GLY A 61 -1.98 -4.67 -5.05
N PRO A 62 -2.64 -4.53 -3.88
CA PRO A 62 -2.18 -5.14 -2.64
C PRO A 62 -2.01 -6.67 -2.74
N ILE A 63 -2.90 -7.36 -3.45
CA ILE A 63 -2.86 -8.82 -3.61
C ILE A 63 -1.61 -9.22 -4.40
N VAL A 64 -1.35 -8.55 -5.52
CA VAL A 64 -0.18 -8.85 -6.36
C VAL A 64 1.11 -8.48 -5.64
N MET A 65 1.15 -7.36 -4.93
CA MET A 65 2.34 -6.89 -4.21
C MET A 65 2.63 -7.68 -2.92
N ALA A 66 1.63 -8.32 -2.32
CA ALA A 66 1.83 -9.17 -1.16
C ALA A 66 2.73 -10.40 -1.45
N TYR A 67 2.74 -10.92 -2.68
CA TYR A 67 3.57 -12.06 -3.05
C TYR A 67 5.09 -11.77 -2.97
N PRO A 68 5.63 -10.75 -3.69
CA PRO A 68 7.06 -10.45 -3.61
C PRO A 68 7.47 -9.92 -2.24
N TRP A 69 6.64 -9.09 -1.59
CA TRP A 69 6.96 -8.54 -0.27
C TRP A 69 6.89 -9.60 0.83
N GLY A 70 5.98 -10.57 0.72
CA GLY A 70 5.95 -11.74 1.60
C GLY A 70 7.26 -12.52 1.53
N TYR A 71 7.72 -12.81 0.31
CA TYR A 71 9.00 -13.49 0.07
C TYR A 71 10.22 -12.70 0.59
N ILE A 72 10.23 -11.37 0.38
CA ILE A 72 11.29 -10.50 0.91
C ILE A 72 11.24 -10.45 2.45
N SER A 73 10.05 -10.46 3.05
CA SER A 73 9.90 -10.46 4.52
C SER A 73 10.45 -11.72 5.17
N ASP A 74 10.30 -12.86 4.49
CA ASP A 74 10.80 -14.16 4.95
C ASP A 74 12.32 -14.28 4.79
N THR A 75 12.93 -13.61 3.81
CA THR A 75 14.37 -13.74 3.49
C THR A 75 15.25 -12.66 4.13
N GLN A 76 14.80 -11.40 4.17
CA GLN A 76 15.60 -10.24 4.64
C GLN A 76 15.34 -9.88 6.11
N GLY A 77 14.38 -10.54 6.75
CA GLY A 77 13.95 -10.29 8.12
C GLY A 77 12.88 -9.19 8.22
N ARG A 78 11.88 -9.46 9.06
CA ARG A 78 10.62 -8.72 9.19
C ARG A 78 10.76 -7.20 9.41
N ARG A 79 11.81 -6.75 10.10
CA ARG A 79 12.05 -5.31 10.39
C ARG A 79 12.62 -4.54 9.19
N LYS A 80 13.50 -5.16 8.39
CA LYS A 80 14.11 -4.50 7.22
C LYS A 80 13.10 -4.36 6.10
N SER A 81 12.26 -5.38 5.90
CA SER A 81 11.15 -5.33 4.93
C SER A 81 10.20 -4.16 5.19
N LEU A 82 9.82 -3.93 6.46
CA LEU A 82 8.94 -2.81 6.84
C LEU A 82 9.57 -1.43 6.64
N LEU A 83 10.88 -1.30 6.89
CA LEU A 83 11.58 -0.03 6.65
C LEU A 83 11.71 0.25 5.15
N ILE A 84 12.00 -0.77 4.35
CA ILE A 84 12.14 -0.63 2.89
C ILE A 84 10.80 -0.25 2.27
N SER A 85 9.70 -0.90 2.67
CA SER A 85 8.37 -0.55 2.17
C SER A 85 8.02 0.89 2.53
N LEU A 86 8.24 1.32 3.78
CA LEU A 86 7.95 2.69 4.22
C LEU A 86 8.68 3.76 3.38
N TRP A 87 9.97 3.55 3.11
CA TRP A 87 10.75 4.46 2.26
C TRP A 87 10.30 4.43 0.81
N ALA A 88 9.96 3.24 0.29
CA ALA A 88 9.44 3.09 -1.06
C ALA A 88 8.09 3.83 -1.23
N SER A 89 7.14 3.63 -0.31
CA SER A 89 5.85 4.31 -0.33
C SER A 89 6.01 5.83 -0.22
N PHE A 90 6.97 6.32 0.58
CA PHE A 90 7.23 7.76 0.71
C PHE A 90 7.76 8.39 -0.57
N LEU A 91 8.71 7.72 -1.25
CA LEU A 91 9.25 8.19 -2.53
C LEU A 91 8.17 8.19 -3.62
N VAL A 92 7.39 7.12 -3.70
CA VAL A 92 6.31 6.98 -4.69
C VAL A 92 5.22 8.01 -4.44
N SER A 93 4.86 8.28 -3.18
CA SER A 93 3.86 9.29 -2.83
C SER A 93 4.35 10.72 -3.14
N SER A 94 5.64 11.00 -2.92
CA SER A 94 6.24 12.28 -3.33
C SER A 94 6.23 12.48 -4.85
N ILE A 95 6.50 11.42 -5.62
CA ILE A 95 6.45 11.45 -7.09
C ILE A 95 4.99 11.57 -7.57
N SER A 96 4.05 10.96 -6.83
CA SER A 96 2.63 10.99 -7.15
C SER A 96 2.02 12.38 -7.08
N ALA A 97 2.47 13.20 -6.12
CA ALA A 97 2.05 14.60 -5.99
C ALA A 97 2.35 15.46 -7.24
N PHE A 98 3.27 15.03 -8.11
CA PHE A 98 3.65 15.75 -9.33
C PHE A 98 2.93 15.24 -10.60
N SER A 99 2.03 14.25 -10.51
CA SER A 99 1.41 13.61 -11.67
C SER A 99 0.05 14.22 -12.08
N PRO A 100 -0.09 14.78 -13.31
CA PRO A 100 -1.32 15.40 -13.80
C PRO A 100 -2.18 14.49 -14.72
N ASN A 101 -2.04 13.15 -14.67
CA ASN A 101 -2.68 12.26 -15.66
C ASN A 101 -3.31 11.01 -15.02
N TRP A 102 -4.51 10.61 -15.45
CA TRP A 102 -5.29 9.51 -14.83
C TRP A 102 -4.61 8.14 -14.90
N MET A 103 -3.86 7.85 -15.99
CA MET A 103 -3.06 6.62 -16.11
C MET A 103 -1.89 6.61 -15.13
N VAL A 104 -1.26 7.76 -14.93
CA VAL A 104 -0.12 7.90 -14.03
C VAL A 104 -0.63 7.77 -12.59
N MET A 105 -1.81 8.31 -12.27
CA MET A 105 -2.50 8.09 -10.99
C MET A 105 -2.79 6.60 -10.74
N ALA A 106 -3.27 5.84 -11.74
CA ALA A 106 -3.50 4.40 -11.61
C ALA A 106 -2.20 3.60 -11.34
N VAL A 107 -1.15 3.88 -12.11
CA VAL A 107 0.15 3.21 -12.00
C VAL A 107 0.84 3.55 -10.67
N LEU A 108 0.83 4.83 -10.28
CA LEU A 108 1.37 5.30 -9.00
C LEU A 108 0.64 4.67 -7.83
N LYS A 109 -0.68 4.52 -7.90
CA LYS A 109 -1.47 3.87 -6.85
C LYS A 109 -1.10 2.39 -6.71
N PHE A 110 -0.91 1.71 -7.83
CA PHE A 110 -0.47 0.30 -7.88
C PHE A 110 0.89 0.08 -7.23
N ILE A 111 1.81 1.03 -7.42
CA ILE A 111 3.16 0.96 -6.86
C ILE A 111 3.16 1.43 -5.39
N SER A 112 2.36 2.44 -5.06
CA SER A 112 2.29 3.02 -3.71
C SER A 112 1.60 2.09 -2.71
N THR A 113 0.72 1.20 -3.17
CA THR A 113 0.10 0.16 -2.34
C THR A 113 1.02 -1.06 -2.17
N SER A 114 2.25 -0.83 -1.70
CA SER A 114 3.21 -1.86 -1.27
C SER A 114 3.72 -1.59 0.13
#